data_AF-A0A9J6NYB4-F1
#
_entry.id   AF-A0A9J6NYB4-F1
#
_cell.length_a   1.000
_cell.length_b   1.000
_cell.length_c   1.000
_cell.angle_alpha   90.00
_cell.angle_beta   90.00
_cell.angle_gamma   90.00
#
_symmetry.space_group_name_H-M   'P 1'
#
loop_
_entity.id
_entity.type
_entity.pdbx_description
1 polymer ?
#
loop_
_entity_poly.entity_id
_entity_poly.type
_entity_poly.pdbx_seq_one_letter_code
_entity_poly.pdbx_strand_id
1 'polypeptide(L)'
;MVLLICILFGMSVFADIPQFTVVIGDKGYSLEDIDNNVMGKIIEEADTIFIKDNKDQWIDIKNNKVITREEIPKIALIDSKGNIIVYGEHDGKIIKEESDKILLEIYVRDNISGIGQAIEGLLTYEGYKELYTSAKYQIYDENNEPITPKLDINKTQYVYPKIEKDNFKVNIYDFKNNLITSTENVKLIDGKISIFQSKLKKIDDVIVSTSEELVNAIAPYRTIKVKNGIYDLRDFKKDNSYIEYKETKDGYEFELVGLNNITIEGIEDDVTIICDSNYSDIMKLTGCNDVTFKNIKFMRKNTDENIIGRGMILENCESINIIECEILGANSEGLKIENSNNIKVMNSKIKETINGIMSIQNSKSIEIIESRFLDNGREFGIEVNGDCDNILFNNSEFINNDIENAFFDIHMVHDYDFIISDCLFKDNKVIKLFECNLEDGIETLNVTIEENDKIKEYKSE
;
A
#
# COMPACT_ATOMS: atom_id res chain seq x y z
N MET A 1 -31.53 -48.95 -5.85
CA MET A 1 -30.55 -48.59 -6.91
C MET A 1 -29.21 -48.19 -6.30
N VAL A 2 -29.19 -47.37 -5.23
CA VAL A 2 -27.98 -46.95 -4.48
C VAL A 2 -27.15 -48.12 -3.94
N LEU A 3 -27.79 -49.15 -3.37
CA LEU A 3 -27.09 -50.32 -2.83
C LEU A 3 -26.43 -51.22 -3.90
N LEU A 4 -26.85 -51.11 -5.18
CA LEU A 4 -26.31 -51.94 -6.26
C LEU A 4 -25.04 -51.32 -6.89
N ILE A 5 -24.92 -49.98 -6.85
CA ILE A 5 -23.77 -49.24 -7.38
C ILE A 5 -22.53 -49.45 -6.47
N CYS A 6 -22.71 -49.50 -5.15
CA CYS A 6 -21.61 -49.76 -4.21
C CYS A 6 -21.09 -51.21 -4.26
N ILE A 7 -21.88 -52.16 -4.77
CA ILE A 7 -21.51 -53.60 -4.81
C ILE A 7 -20.81 -53.97 -6.13
N LEU A 8 -21.00 -53.22 -7.21
CA LEU A 8 -20.41 -53.50 -8.53
C LEU A 8 -18.97 -52.96 -8.71
N PHE A 9 -18.55 -51.97 -7.93
CA PHE A 9 -17.23 -51.33 -8.05
C PHE A 9 -16.40 -51.57 -6.78
N GLY A 10 -15.81 -52.76 -6.70
CA GLY A 10 -15.04 -53.24 -5.56
C GLY A 10 -13.97 -52.26 -5.09
N MET A 11 -13.92 -52.06 -3.78
CA MET A 11 -12.88 -51.32 -3.08
C MET A 11 -11.50 -51.98 -3.26
N SER A 12 -10.65 -51.42 -4.12
CA SER A 12 -9.20 -51.46 -3.94
C SER A 12 -8.48 -50.57 -4.97
N VAL A 13 -7.77 -49.56 -4.46
CA VAL A 13 -6.61 -48.88 -5.05
C VAL A 13 -6.84 -48.22 -6.43
N PHE A 14 -7.16 -46.92 -6.42
CA PHE A 14 -7.02 -46.05 -7.59
C PHE A 14 -6.33 -44.76 -7.16
N ALA A 15 -5.21 -44.47 -7.80
CA ALA A 15 -4.51 -43.19 -7.73
C ALA A 15 -4.77 -42.46 -9.05
N ASP A 16 -5.09 -41.19 -8.93
CA ASP A 16 -5.29 -40.18 -9.97
C ASP A 16 -6.62 -40.23 -10.76
N ILE A 17 -7.48 -39.24 -10.45
CA ILE A 17 -8.83 -38.86 -10.96
C ILE A 17 -10.00 -39.51 -10.19
N PRO A 18 -10.96 -38.73 -9.62
CA PRO A 18 -12.16 -39.33 -9.06
C PRO A 18 -13.04 -39.81 -10.22
N GLN A 19 -13.14 -41.13 -10.39
CA GLN A 19 -13.87 -41.78 -11.49
C GLN A 19 -15.40 -41.59 -11.43
N PHE A 20 -15.89 -40.76 -10.51
CA PHE A 20 -17.31 -40.55 -10.28
C PHE A 20 -17.60 -39.10 -9.86
N THR A 21 -18.35 -38.37 -10.70
CA THR A 21 -18.73 -36.96 -10.46
C THR A 21 -20.25 -36.84 -10.36
N VAL A 22 -20.76 -36.41 -9.21
CA VAL A 22 -22.21 -36.14 -9.03
C VAL A 22 -22.49 -34.69 -9.38
N VAL A 23 -23.53 -34.43 -10.19
CA VAL A 23 -23.91 -33.06 -10.58
C VAL A 23 -25.25 -32.68 -9.95
N ILE A 24 -25.29 -31.54 -9.25
CA ILE A 24 -26.51 -30.97 -8.69
C ILE A 24 -26.62 -29.54 -9.18
N GLY A 25 -27.61 -29.24 -10.03
CA GLY A 25 -27.69 -27.96 -10.72
C GLY A 25 -26.45 -27.70 -11.60
N ASP A 26 -25.70 -26.63 -11.29
CA ASP A 26 -24.46 -26.20 -11.95
C ASP A 26 -23.18 -26.63 -11.21
N LYS A 27 -23.31 -27.52 -10.20
CA LYS A 27 -22.22 -27.89 -9.28
C LYS A 27 -21.85 -29.37 -9.42
N GLY A 28 -20.55 -29.65 -9.48
CA GLY A 28 -19.99 -31.01 -9.52
C GLY A 28 -19.29 -31.38 -8.21
N TYR A 29 -19.47 -32.62 -7.76
CA TYR A 29 -18.84 -33.16 -6.56
C TYR A 29 -18.09 -34.45 -6.86
N SER A 30 -16.86 -34.55 -6.34
CA SER A 30 -16.09 -35.80 -6.31
C SER A 30 -16.65 -36.72 -5.22
N LEU A 31 -16.84 -38.00 -5.56
CA LEU A 31 -17.33 -38.99 -4.62
C LEU A 31 -16.35 -39.37 -3.51
N GLU A 32 -15.07 -39.05 -3.67
CA GLU A 32 -14.05 -39.25 -2.65
C GLU A 32 -14.16 -38.21 -1.50
N ASP A 33 -14.81 -37.07 -1.78
CA ASP A 33 -14.90 -35.95 -0.84
C ASP A 33 -16.24 -35.89 -0.09
N ILE A 34 -17.25 -36.69 -0.49
CA ILE A 34 -18.57 -36.67 0.15
C ILE A 34 -18.61 -37.66 1.33
N ASP A 35 -18.98 -37.17 2.52
CA ASP A 35 -19.27 -38.03 3.68
C ASP A 35 -20.40 -39.03 3.35
N ASN A 36 -20.17 -40.31 3.67
CA ASN A 36 -21.11 -41.42 3.45
C ASN A 36 -22.54 -41.13 3.97
N ASN A 37 -22.69 -40.33 5.04
CA ASN A 37 -24.01 -39.97 5.59
C ASN A 37 -24.74 -38.90 4.78
N VAL A 38 -24.01 -38.10 4.00
CA VAL A 38 -24.54 -37.01 3.17
C VAL A 38 -24.85 -37.51 1.75
N MET A 39 -24.11 -38.53 1.30
CA MET A 39 -24.19 -39.12 -0.04
C MET A 39 -25.58 -39.66 -0.41
N GLY A 40 -26.29 -40.30 0.53
CA GLY A 40 -27.65 -40.80 0.28
C GLY A 40 -28.65 -39.69 -0.06
N LYS A 41 -28.51 -38.54 0.59
CA LYS A 41 -29.39 -37.39 0.40
C LYS A 41 -29.05 -36.60 -0.87
N ILE A 42 -27.76 -36.44 -1.15
CA ILE A 42 -27.22 -35.83 -2.39
C ILE A 42 -27.71 -36.59 -3.64
N ILE A 43 -27.70 -37.92 -3.60
CA ILE A 43 -28.16 -38.74 -4.73
C ILE A 43 -29.66 -38.61 -4.98
N GLU A 44 -30.47 -38.44 -3.93
CA GLU A 44 -31.92 -38.24 -4.06
C GLU A 44 -32.29 -36.86 -4.61
N GLU A 45 -31.52 -35.83 -4.25
CA GLU A 45 -31.76 -34.44 -4.65
C GLU A 45 -31.09 -34.06 -5.98
N ALA A 46 -30.22 -34.90 -6.54
CA ALA A 46 -29.50 -34.61 -7.78
C ALA A 46 -30.42 -34.54 -9.01
N ASP A 47 -30.29 -33.46 -9.79
CA ASP A 47 -30.99 -33.30 -11.06
C ASP A 47 -30.55 -34.36 -12.07
N THR A 48 -29.25 -34.66 -12.13
CA THR A 48 -28.66 -35.68 -13.01
C THR A 48 -27.41 -36.28 -12.36
N ILE A 49 -27.10 -37.56 -12.61
CA ILE A 49 -25.85 -38.18 -12.13
C ILE A 49 -25.10 -38.72 -13.34
N PHE A 50 -23.87 -38.23 -13.55
CA PHE A 50 -23.01 -38.69 -14.64
C PHE A 50 -21.92 -39.60 -14.09
N ILE A 51 -21.80 -40.80 -14.63
CA ILE A 51 -20.69 -41.70 -14.29
C ILE A 51 -19.90 -42.03 -15.54
N LYS A 52 -18.60 -42.25 -15.35
CA LYS A 52 -17.74 -42.80 -16.37
C LYS A 52 -17.61 -44.29 -16.13
N ASP A 53 -18.04 -45.10 -17.09
CA ASP A 53 -17.90 -46.55 -16.97
C ASP A 53 -16.45 -47.01 -17.20
N ASN A 54 -16.19 -48.30 -17.00
CA ASN A 54 -14.87 -48.89 -17.18
C ASN A 54 -14.39 -48.94 -18.65
N LYS A 55 -15.21 -48.49 -19.60
CA LYS A 55 -14.89 -48.34 -21.03
C LYS A 55 -14.76 -46.88 -21.44
N ASP A 56 -14.65 -45.96 -20.47
CA ASP A 56 -14.51 -44.53 -20.67
C ASP A 56 -15.77 -43.85 -21.25
N GLN A 57 -16.95 -44.49 -21.16
CA GLN A 57 -18.22 -43.95 -21.63
C GLN A 57 -18.93 -43.18 -20.52
N TRP A 58 -19.49 -42.02 -20.86
CA TRP A 58 -20.31 -41.25 -19.93
C TRP A 58 -21.76 -41.74 -19.95
N ILE A 59 -22.31 -41.99 -18.76
CA ILE A 59 -23.67 -42.47 -18.58
C ILE A 59 -24.40 -41.49 -17.67
N ASP A 60 -25.49 -40.92 -18.17
CA ASP A 60 -26.51 -40.30 -17.35
C ASP A 60 -27.33 -41.41 -16.67
N ILE A 61 -27.10 -41.62 -15.37
CA ILE A 61 -27.76 -42.68 -14.60
C ILE A 61 -29.27 -42.44 -14.55
N LYS A 62 -29.69 -41.18 -14.40
CA LYS A 62 -31.10 -40.86 -14.15
C LYS A 62 -31.93 -41.05 -15.42
N ASN A 63 -31.35 -40.71 -16.57
CA ASN A 63 -31.99 -40.89 -17.87
C ASN A 63 -31.62 -42.21 -18.57
N ASN A 64 -30.79 -43.05 -17.93
CA ASN A 64 -30.30 -44.33 -18.45
C ASN A 64 -29.79 -44.24 -19.90
N LYS A 65 -28.99 -43.20 -20.18
CA LYS A 65 -28.52 -42.85 -21.53
C LYS A 65 -27.00 -42.73 -21.53
N VAL A 66 -26.36 -43.34 -22.53
CA VAL A 66 -24.96 -43.07 -22.86
C VAL A 66 -24.90 -41.72 -23.58
N ILE A 67 -24.08 -40.81 -23.07
CA ILE A 67 -23.94 -39.44 -23.57
C ILE A 67 -22.52 -39.18 -24.05
N THR A 68 -22.36 -38.20 -24.94
CA THR A 68 -21.04 -37.71 -25.32
C THR A 68 -20.55 -36.66 -24.32
N ARG A 69 -19.24 -36.38 -24.37
CA ARG A 69 -18.61 -35.40 -23.49
C ARG A 69 -19.23 -34.01 -23.63
N GLU A 70 -19.60 -33.61 -24.84
CA GLU A 70 -20.18 -32.29 -25.11
C GLU A 70 -21.60 -32.12 -24.56
N GLU A 71 -22.29 -33.22 -24.24
CA GLU A 71 -23.64 -33.20 -23.65
C GLU A 71 -23.63 -32.93 -22.14
N ILE A 72 -22.46 -32.91 -21.49
CA ILE A 72 -22.33 -32.64 -20.05
C ILE A 72 -22.25 -31.11 -19.82
N PRO A 73 -23.05 -30.55 -18.90
CA PRO A 73 -23.00 -29.13 -18.59
C PRO A 73 -21.63 -28.70 -18.04
N LYS A 74 -21.25 -27.44 -18.27
CA LYS A 74 -20.09 -26.85 -17.57
C LYS A 74 -20.45 -26.70 -16.10
N ILE A 75 -19.61 -27.25 -15.23
CA ILE A 75 -19.88 -27.33 -13.79
C ILE A 75 -18.70 -26.76 -12.99
N ALA A 76 -19.01 -26.05 -11.91
CA ALA A 76 -18.03 -25.70 -10.89
C ALA A 76 -17.82 -26.90 -9.97
N LEU A 77 -16.57 -27.35 -9.80
CA LEU A 77 -16.23 -28.40 -8.83
C LEU A 77 -16.14 -27.77 -7.45
N ILE A 78 -16.82 -28.38 -6.49
CA ILE A 78 -16.94 -27.86 -5.13
C ILE A 78 -16.51 -28.92 -4.12
N ASP A 79 -15.74 -28.52 -3.11
CA ASP A 79 -15.33 -29.42 -2.02
C ASP A 79 -16.50 -29.75 -1.09
N SER A 80 -16.25 -30.65 -0.14
CA SER A 80 -17.23 -31.09 0.86
C SER A 80 -17.74 -30.00 1.79
N LYS A 81 -17.13 -28.80 1.76
CA LYS A 81 -17.49 -27.63 2.55
C LYS A 81 -18.16 -26.53 1.72
N GLY A 82 -18.33 -26.71 0.41
CA GLY A 82 -18.96 -25.72 -0.45
C GLY A 82 -17.99 -24.77 -1.16
N ASN A 83 -16.67 -24.99 -1.06
CA ASN A 83 -15.66 -24.14 -1.70
C ASN A 83 -15.42 -24.54 -3.15
N ILE A 84 -15.36 -23.56 -4.04
CA ILE A 84 -15.07 -23.79 -5.46
C ILE A 84 -13.60 -24.17 -5.62
N ILE A 85 -13.35 -25.36 -6.14
CA ILE A 85 -12.02 -25.89 -6.40
C ILE A 85 -11.57 -25.52 -7.83
N VAL A 86 -12.41 -25.70 -8.86
CA VAL A 86 -12.10 -25.45 -10.30
C VAL A 86 -13.37 -25.30 -11.15
N TYR A 87 -13.31 -24.60 -12.31
CA TYR A 87 -14.32 -24.69 -13.39
C TYR A 87 -13.88 -25.71 -14.46
N GLY A 88 -14.58 -26.84 -14.58
CA GLY A 88 -14.25 -27.88 -15.55
C GLY A 88 -15.01 -27.70 -16.87
N GLU A 89 -14.33 -27.83 -18.01
CA GLU A 89 -14.98 -27.98 -19.31
C GLU A 89 -15.48 -29.42 -19.47
N HIS A 90 -16.74 -29.61 -19.09
CA HIS A 90 -17.60 -30.73 -19.49
C HIS A 90 -17.35 -32.12 -18.89
N ASP A 91 -16.34 -32.40 -18.06
CA ASP A 91 -16.19 -33.78 -17.56
C ASP A 91 -15.68 -33.90 -16.12
N GLY A 92 -15.68 -32.79 -15.38
CA GLY A 92 -15.17 -32.77 -14.00
C GLY A 92 -13.69 -33.16 -13.91
N LYS A 93 -12.95 -33.23 -15.04
CA LYS A 93 -11.50 -33.32 -14.96
C LYS A 93 -10.97 -32.03 -14.35
N ILE A 94 -10.05 -32.19 -13.40
CA ILE A 94 -9.14 -31.12 -13.02
C ILE A 94 -8.43 -30.72 -14.31
N ILE A 95 -8.83 -29.58 -14.88
CA ILE A 95 -8.01 -28.91 -15.87
C ILE A 95 -6.79 -28.45 -15.08
N LYS A 96 -5.71 -29.24 -15.12
CA LYS A 96 -4.36 -28.70 -14.99
C LYS A 96 -4.23 -27.76 -16.17
N GLU A 97 -4.60 -26.51 -15.94
CA GLU A 97 -4.33 -25.45 -16.89
C GLU A 97 -2.80 -25.45 -17.06
N GLU A 98 -2.33 -25.72 -18.28
CA GLU A 98 -1.10 -25.10 -18.75
C GLU A 98 -1.36 -23.59 -18.72
N SER A 99 -1.18 -22.96 -17.57
CA SER A 99 -1.30 -21.51 -17.45
C SER A 99 -0.38 -20.99 -16.38
N ASP A 100 0.21 -19.84 -16.65
CA ASP A 100 1.20 -19.10 -15.87
C ASP A 100 0.66 -18.61 -14.49
N LYS A 101 0.13 -19.51 -13.66
CA LYS A 101 -0.56 -19.18 -12.41
C LYS A 101 0.15 -19.78 -11.22
N ILE A 102 1.08 -19.02 -10.66
CA ILE A 102 1.63 -19.28 -9.34
C ILE A 102 0.74 -18.60 -8.29
N LEU A 103 0.45 -19.33 -7.21
CA LEU A 103 -0.33 -18.87 -6.07
C LEU A 103 0.63 -18.50 -4.92
N LEU A 104 0.63 -17.25 -4.48
CA LEU A 104 1.26 -16.86 -3.23
C LEU A 104 0.22 -17.02 -2.11
N GLU A 105 0.42 -18.01 -1.23
CA GLU A 105 -0.35 -18.15 0.00
C GLU A 105 0.40 -17.49 1.17
N ILE A 106 -0.14 -16.39 1.67
CA ILE A 106 0.30 -15.74 2.90
C ILE A 106 -0.64 -16.19 4.02
N TYR A 107 -0.10 -16.93 4.98
CA TYR A 107 -0.87 -17.44 6.10
C TYR A 107 -1.01 -16.35 7.18
N VAL A 108 -2.21 -15.80 7.33
CA VAL A 108 -2.57 -14.86 8.41
C VAL A 108 -3.41 -15.64 9.41
N ARG A 109 -2.75 -16.42 10.27
CA ARG A 109 -3.46 -17.31 11.20
C ARG A 109 -4.20 -16.51 12.27
N ASP A 110 -5.51 -16.38 12.10
CA ASP A 110 -6.42 -16.27 13.23
C ASP A 110 -6.57 -17.63 13.90
N ASN A 111 -6.29 -17.67 15.21
CA ASN A 111 -6.57 -18.76 16.15
C ASN A 111 -6.40 -20.20 15.62
N ILE A 112 -5.25 -20.84 15.89
CA ILE A 112 -5.14 -22.22 16.41
C ILE A 112 -3.69 -22.42 16.89
N SER A 113 -3.58 -23.01 18.08
CA SER A 113 -2.35 -23.49 18.72
C SER A 113 -1.38 -24.20 17.77
N GLY A 114 -0.17 -23.66 17.64
CA GLY A 114 1.02 -24.43 17.25
C GLY A 114 1.70 -24.03 15.93
N ILE A 115 3.02 -23.82 16.04
CA ILE A 115 4.04 -23.54 14.99
C ILE A 115 4.07 -22.06 14.55
N GLY A 116 5.15 -21.27 14.64
CA GLY A 116 6.57 -21.55 14.90
C GLY A 116 7.41 -21.35 13.63
N GLN A 117 7.91 -20.12 13.42
CA GLN A 117 8.96 -19.69 12.47
C GLN A 117 9.02 -20.36 11.07
N ALA A 118 8.63 -19.60 10.04
CA ALA A 118 9.23 -19.47 8.71
C ALA A 118 8.13 -19.02 7.74
N ILE A 119 8.22 -17.80 7.24
CA ILE A 119 7.43 -17.36 6.10
C ILE A 119 8.22 -17.80 4.85
N GLU A 120 7.86 -18.94 4.28
CA GLU A 120 8.32 -19.34 2.94
C GLU A 120 7.12 -19.25 1.99
N GLY A 121 7.10 -18.21 1.15
CA GLY A 121 6.26 -18.19 -0.05
C GLY A 121 7.04 -18.83 -1.20
N LEU A 122 6.56 -19.94 -1.75
CA LEU A 122 7.20 -20.61 -2.89
C LEU A 122 6.61 -20.08 -4.21
N LEU A 123 7.39 -19.29 -4.96
CA LEU A 123 7.11 -18.93 -6.35
C LEU A 123 8.11 -19.61 -7.29
N THR A 124 7.65 -20.40 -8.28
CA THR A 124 8.51 -21.01 -9.31
C THR A 124 8.06 -20.65 -10.72
N TYR A 125 8.73 -19.70 -11.40
CA TYR A 125 8.56 -19.44 -12.85
C TYR A 125 9.90 -19.27 -13.58
N GLU A 126 9.97 -19.66 -14.86
CA GLU A 126 11.18 -19.63 -15.69
C GLU A 126 11.70 -18.23 -16.08
N GLY A 127 10.91 -17.17 -15.91
CA GLY A 127 11.35 -15.76 -16.07
C GLY A 127 11.78 -15.07 -14.77
N TYR A 128 11.56 -15.70 -13.63
CA TYR A 128 11.83 -15.19 -12.27
C TYR A 128 12.40 -16.29 -11.36
N LYS A 129 13.16 -17.21 -11.94
CA LYS A 129 13.63 -18.47 -11.32
C LYS A 129 14.50 -18.27 -10.06
N GLU A 130 14.88 -17.03 -9.75
CA GLU A 130 15.71 -16.66 -8.60
C GLU A 130 14.96 -15.85 -7.52
N LEU A 131 13.67 -15.52 -7.71
CA LEU A 131 12.89 -14.72 -6.73
C LEU A 131 12.38 -15.56 -5.54
N TYR A 132 13.33 -15.82 -4.65
CA TYR A 132 13.17 -15.67 -3.20
C TYR A 132 12.42 -16.75 -2.42
N THR A 133 13.21 -17.65 -1.85
CA THR A 133 12.97 -18.25 -0.52
C THR A 133 13.09 -17.22 0.64
N SER A 134 13.04 -15.89 0.36
CA SER A 134 13.40 -14.82 1.31
C SER A 134 12.77 -13.43 1.05
N ALA A 135 11.63 -13.33 0.35
CA ALA A 135 10.98 -12.04 0.08
C ALA A 135 10.24 -11.54 1.34
N LYS A 136 10.29 -10.23 1.60
CA LYS A 136 9.49 -9.59 2.65
C LYS A 136 8.16 -9.14 2.07
N TYR A 137 7.09 -9.19 2.85
CA TYR A 137 5.81 -8.61 2.49
C TYR A 137 5.31 -7.67 3.59
N GLN A 138 4.48 -6.70 3.21
CA GLN A 138 3.70 -5.89 4.14
C GLN A 138 2.23 -6.00 3.74
N ILE A 139 1.38 -6.28 4.72
CA ILE A 139 -0.08 -6.29 4.56
C ILE A 139 -0.57 -4.96 5.08
N TYR A 140 -1.47 -4.35 4.32
CA TYR A 140 -2.16 -3.13 4.71
C TYR A 140 -3.66 -3.40 4.75
N ASP A 141 -4.35 -2.75 5.67
CA ASP A 141 -5.80 -2.83 5.77
C ASP A 141 -6.50 -1.97 4.70
N GLU A 142 -7.82 -1.84 4.81
CA GLU A 142 -8.63 -1.05 3.87
C GLU A 142 -8.36 0.46 3.92
N ASN A 143 -7.76 0.95 5.00
CA ASN A 143 -7.31 2.34 5.14
C ASN A 143 -5.85 2.50 4.72
N ASN A 144 -5.26 1.45 4.13
CA ASN A 144 -3.84 1.37 3.78
C ASN A 144 -2.90 1.52 4.99
N GLU A 145 -3.40 1.24 6.21
CA GLU A 145 -2.57 1.21 7.41
C GLU A 145 -1.80 -0.11 7.45
N PRO A 146 -0.48 -0.10 7.72
CA PRO A 146 0.31 -1.32 7.80
C PRO A 146 -0.14 -2.19 8.97
N ILE A 147 -0.63 -3.39 8.68
CA ILE A 147 -1.05 -4.34 9.70
C ILE A 147 0.19 -4.96 10.33
N THR A 148 0.59 -4.39 11.46
CA THR A 148 1.72 -4.87 12.24
C THR A 148 1.25 -5.88 13.29
N PRO A 149 1.75 -7.11 13.31
CA PRO A 149 1.37 -8.06 14.34
C PRO A 149 1.95 -7.64 15.69
N LYS A 150 1.14 -7.63 16.74
CA LYS A 150 1.55 -7.27 18.11
C LYS A 150 2.07 -8.48 18.86
N LEU A 151 3.16 -8.33 19.62
CA LEU A 151 3.64 -9.40 20.51
C LEU A 151 2.68 -9.55 21.70
N ASP A 152 1.96 -10.67 21.75
CA ASP A 152 1.25 -11.12 22.95
C ASP A 152 2.28 -11.67 23.94
N ILE A 153 2.69 -10.80 24.87
CA ILE A 153 3.66 -11.07 25.95
C ILE A 153 3.25 -12.26 26.83
N ASN A 154 1.96 -12.59 26.92
CA ASN A 154 1.49 -13.73 27.70
C ASN A 154 1.57 -15.06 26.94
N LYS A 155 1.63 -15.01 25.60
CA LYS A 155 1.71 -16.20 24.73
C LYS A 155 3.06 -16.33 24.03
N THR A 156 3.98 -15.38 24.21
CA THR A 156 5.28 -15.32 23.50
C THR A 156 5.14 -15.41 21.98
N GLN A 157 4.09 -14.80 21.42
CA GLN A 157 3.71 -14.93 20.01
C GLN A 157 3.22 -13.61 19.44
N TYR A 158 3.44 -13.42 18.14
CA TYR A 158 2.91 -12.29 17.38
C TYR A 158 1.46 -12.58 16.96
N VAL A 159 0.54 -11.64 17.25
CA VAL A 159 -0.90 -11.75 16.99
C VAL A 159 -1.32 -10.56 16.14
N TYR A 160 -1.98 -10.83 15.02
CA TYR A 160 -2.58 -9.78 14.20
C TYR A 160 -3.83 -9.20 14.89
N PRO A 161 -4.08 -7.88 14.82
CA PRO A 161 -5.33 -7.32 15.31
C PRO A 161 -6.53 -7.98 14.61
N LYS A 162 -7.66 -8.12 15.32
CA LYS A 162 -8.90 -8.63 14.73
C LYS A 162 -9.33 -7.68 13.61
N ILE A 163 -9.25 -8.15 12.36
CA ILE A 163 -9.59 -7.35 11.19
C ILE A 163 -11.08 -7.53 10.92
N GLU A 164 -11.85 -6.43 10.94
CA GLU A 164 -13.31 -6.49 10.80
C GLU A 164 -13.79 -6.62 9.35
N LYS A 165 -12.89 -6.50 8.36
CA LYS A 165 -13.21 -6.52 6.92
C LYS A 165 -12.14 -7.21 6.07
N ASP A 166 -12.59 -7.77 4.95
CA ASP A 166 -11.86 -8.76 4.15
C ASP A 166 -11.13 -8.19 2.92
N ASN A 167 -10.72 -6.92 2.90
CA ASN A 167 -10.00 -6.35 1.74
C ASN A 167 -8.66 -5.74 2.17
N PHE A 168 -7.59 -6.27 1.59
CA PHE A 168 -6.20 -5.94 1.92
C PHE A 168 -5.45 -5.47 0.70
N LYS A 169 -4.45 -4.62 0.93
CA LYS A 169 -3.34 -4.42 0.00
C LYS A 169 -2.16 -5.26 0.45
N VAL A 170 -1.47 -5.87 -0.52
CA VAL A 170 -0.26 -6.65 -0.26
C VAL A 170 0.85 -6.15 -1.16
N ASN A 171 1.90 -5.66 -0.51
CA ASN A 171 3.14 -5.22 -1.13
C ASN A 171 4.22 -6.29 -0.94
N ILE A 172 4.94 -6.62 -2.00
CA ILE A 172 6.04 -7.60 -1.99
C ILE A 172 7.35 -6.88 -2.28
N TYR A 173 8.31 -7.04 -1.38
CA TYR A 173 9.61 -6.37 -1.43
C TYR A 173 10.76 -7.36 -1.64
N ASP A 174 11.85 -6.87 -2.23
CA ASP A 174 13.12 -7.59 -2.25
C ASP A 174 13.83 -7.53 -0.88
N PHE A 175 14.97 -8.22 -0.76
CA PHE A 175 15.77 -8.25 0.47
C PHE A 175 16.41 -6.90 0.84
N LYS A 176 16.49 -5.96 -0.11
CA LYS A 176 16.96 -4.59 0.09
C LYS A 176 15.79 -3.63 0.41
N ASN A 177 14.58 -4.16 0.61
CA ASN A 177 13.33 -3.44 0.84
C ASN A 177 12.86 -2.61 -0.38
N ASN A 178 13.25 -2.93 -1.61
CA ASN A 178 12.65 -2.34 -2.79
C ASN A 178 11.33 -3.03 -3.10
N LEU A 179 10.28 -2.26 -3.38
CA LEU A 179 8.99 -2.82 -3.80
C LEU A 179 9.15 -3.46 -5.18
N ILE A 180 8.78 -4.74 -5.32
CA ILE A 180 8.86 -5.51 -6.57
C ILE A 180 7.50 -5.54 -7.28
N THR A 181 6.42 -5.72 -6.50
CA THR A 181 5.06 -5.82 -7.01
C THR A 181 4.07 -5.53 -5.88
N SER A 182 2.85 -5.16 -6.27
CA SER A 182 1.74 -4.89 -5.37
C SER A 182 0.43 -5.40 -5.95
N THR A 183 -0.51 -5.70 -5.06
CA THR A 183 -1.88 -6.05 -5.39
C THR A 183 -2.85 -5.54 -4.32
N GLU A 184 -4.09 -5.30 -4.71
CA GLU A 184 -5.13 -4.67 -3.87
C GLU A 184 -6.41 -5.49 -3.91
N ASN A 185 -7.32 -5.21 -2.97
CA ASN A 185 -8.57 -5.95 -2.80
C ASN A 185 -8.33 -7.46 -2.63
N VAL A 186 -7.26 -7.80 -1.92
CA VAL A 186 -6.91 -9.16 -1.55
C VAL A 186 -7.81 -9.57 -0.40
N LYS A 187 -8.39 -10.76 -0.46
CA LYS A 187 -9.27 -11.23 0.61
C LYS A 187 -8.57 -12.18 1.54
N LEU A 188 -8.93 -12.08 2.82
CA LEU A 188 -8.65 -13.12 3.80
C LEU A 188 -9.74 -14.18 3.68
N ILE A 189 -9.37 -15.41 3.38
CA ILE A 189 -10.25 -16.56 3.29
C ILE A 189 -9.68 -17.62 4.23
N ASP A 190 -10.42 -18.00 5.27
CA ASP A 190 -10.00 -19.00 6.26
C ASP A 190 -8.60 -18.74 6.89
N GLY A 191 -8.30 -17.47 7.22
CA GLY A 191 -6.99 -17.11 7.77
C GLY A 191 -5.85 -17.18 6.74
N LYS A 192 -6.17 -17.16 5.45
CA LYS A 192 -5.19 -17.15 4.36
C LYS A 192 -5.45 -16.00 3.40
N ILE A 193 -4.37 -15.35 3.00
CA ILE A 193 -4.33 -14.45 1.87
C ILE A 193 -3.78 -15.24 0.68
N SER A 194 -4.58 -15.38 -0.36
CA SER A 194 -4.19 -16.09 -1.58
C SER A 194 -4.12 -15.10 -2.74
N ILE A 195 -2.92 -14.88 -3.27
CA ILE A 195 -2.68 -13.94 -4.37
C ILE A 195 -2.29 -14.72 -5.61
N PHE A 196 -3.11 -14.58 -6.64
CA PHE A 196 -2.78 -15.11 -7.96
C PHE A 196 -1.77 -14.20 -8.65
N GLN A 197 -0.77 -14.78 -9.31
CA GLN A 197 0.21 -14.03 -10.12
C GLN A 197 -0.46 -13.07 -11.11
N SER A 198 -1.59 -13.43 -11.71
CA SER A 198 -2.33 -12.56 -12.63
C SER A 198 -2.84 -11.26 -12.00
N LYS A 199 -2.89 -11.19 -10.66
CA LYS A 199 -3.25 -9.98 -9.90
C LYS A 199 -2.03 -9.16 -9.47
N LEU A 200 -0.82 -9.70 -9.66
CA LEU A 200 0.42 -8.99 -9.38
C LEU A 200 0.72 -8.04 -10.53
N LYS A 201 0.92 -6.76 -10.20
CA LYS A 201 1.38 -5.76 -11.17
C LYS A 201 2.88 -5.60 -11.01
N LYS A 202 3.63 -5.96 -12.06
CA LYS A 202 5.08 -5.78 -12.08
C LYS A 202 5.40 -4.29 -11.98
N ILE A 203 6.41 -3.95 -11.18
CA ILE A 203 6.97 -2.61 -11.19
C ILE A 203 7.98 -2.52 -12.34
N ASP A 204 7.76 -1.55 -13.23
CA ASP A 204 8.67 -1.26 -14.32
C ASP A 204 9.76 -0.28 -13.87
N ASP A 205 11.02 -0.53 -14.24
CA ASP A 205 12.10 0.44 -14.05
C ASP A 205 12.30 1.24 -15.34
N VAL A 206 12.26 2.56 -15.26
CA VAL A 206 12.48 3.49 -16.38
C VAL A 206 13.54 4.50 -16.00
N ILE A 207 14.53 4.72 -16.88
CA ILE A 207 15.56 5.74 -16.69
C ILE A 207 15.21 6.95 -17.56
N VAL A 208 15.25 8.15 -16.97
CA VAL A 208 14.92 9.41 -17.66
C VAL A 208 16.03 10.45 -17.48
N SER A 209 16.20 11.29 -18.49
CA SER A 209 17.27 12.30 -18.59
C SER A 209 16.77 13.69 -19.01
N THR A 210 15.48 13.82 -19.32
CA THR A 210 14.84 15.09 -19.69
C THR A 210 13.48 15.26 -19.00
N SER A 211 12.98 16.49 -18.89
CA SER A 211 11.63 16.77 -18.39
C SER A 211 10.54 16.01 -19.17
N GLU A 212 10.66 15.95 -20.50
CA GLU A 212 9.72 15.23 -21.34
C GLU A 212 9.71 13.73 -21.02
N GLU A 213 10.89 13.11 -20.89
CA GLU A 213 11.01 11.70 -20.51
C GLU A 213 10.43 11.44 -19.12
N LEU A 214 10.68 12.33 -18.15
CA LEU A 214 10.11 12.24 -16.81
C LEU A 214 8.57 12.29 -16.85
N VAL A 215 7.99 13.31 -17.47
CA VAL A 215 6.52 13.46 -17.60
C VAL A 215 5.90 12.25 -18.33
N ASN A 216 6.58 11.73 -19.35
CA ASN A 216 6.14 10.56 -20.11
C ASN A 216 6.21 9.26 -19.31
N ALA A 217 7.13 9.16 -18.36
CA ALA A 217 7.33 7.96 -17.55
C ALA A 217 6.32 7.86 -16.41
N ILE A 218 5.70 8.97 -15.97
CA ILE A 218 4.73 9.00 -14.87
C ILE A 218 3.52 8.12 -15.19
N ALA A 219 3.45 7.01 -14.46
CA ALA A 219 2.36 6.06 -14.45
C ALA A 219 2.44 5.21 -13.16
N PRO A 220 1.34 4.60 -12.71
CA PRO A 220 1.35 3.66 -11.59
C PRO A 220 2.28 2.45 -11.81
N TYR A 221 2.70 1.80 -10.72
CA TYR A 221 3.54 0.59 -10.70
C TYR A 221 4.86 0.76 -11.45
N ARG A 222 5.62 1.80 -11.09
CA ARG A 222 6.85 2.17 -11.80
C ARG A 222 7.89 2.79 -10.89
N THR A 223 9.15 2.46 -11.13
CA THR A 223 10.32 3.17 -10.60
C THR A 223 10.90 4.02 -11.71
N ILE A 224 10.89 5.34 -11.53
CA ILE A 224 11.51 6.31 -12.43
C ILE A 224 12.84 6.71 -11.83
N LYS A 225 13.92 6.27 -12.47
CA LYS A 225 15.30 6.61 -12.15
C LYS A 225 15.71 7.86 -12.93
N VAL A 226 15.89 8.96 -12.23
CA VAL A 226 16.12 10.29 -12.80
C VAL A 226 17.62 10.58 -12.77
N LYS A 227 18.22 10.83 -13.94
CA LYS A 227 19.63 11.25 -14.04
C LYS A 227 19.83 12.66 -13.48
N ASN A 228 21.07 12.99 -13.15
CA ASN A 228 21.44 14.33 -12.72
C ASN A 228 20.98 15.40 -13.73
N GLY A 229 20.46 16.53 -13.25
CA GLY A 229 19.99 17.59 -14.12
C GLY A 229 18.83 18.42 -13.55
N ILE A 230 18.45 19.42 -14.34
CA ILE A 230 17.35 20.32 -14.04
C ILE A 230 16.15 19.93 -14.90
N TYR A 231 15.06 19.56 -14.24
CA TYR A 231 13.80 19.13 -14.82
C TYR A 231 12.77 20.22 -14.60
N ASP A 232 12.62 21.04 -15.63
CA ASP A 232 11.61 22.10 -15.68
C ASP A 232 10.31 21.54 -16.28
N LEU A 233 9.21 21.56 -15.52
CA LEU A 233 7.94 20.95 -15.91
C LEU A 233 6.96 21.94 -16.57
N ARG A 234 7.34 23.20 -16.75
CA ARG A 234 6.42 24.30 -17.12
C ARG A 234 5.89 24.25 -18.54
N ASP A 235 6.73 23.83 -19.47
CA ASP A 235 6.45 23.89 -20.91
C ASP A 235 5.88 22.57 -21.45
N PHE A 236 5.81 21.53 -20.61
CA PHE A 236 5.40 20.20 -21.02
C PHE A 236 3.95 19.98 -20.65
N LYS A 237 3.06 20.17 -21.62
CA LYS A 237 1.68 19.68 -21.54
C LYS A 237 1.56 18.41 -22.35
N LYS A 238 1.15 17.35 -21.67
CA LYS A 238 0.79 16.10 -22.32
C LYS A 238 -0.48 15.55 -21.69
N ASP A 239 -1.34 14.99 -22.51
CA ASP A 239 -2.45 14.19 -22.02
C ASP A 239 -1.88 12.96 -21.29
N ASN A 240 -1.96 13.01 -19.96
CA ASN A 240 -1.66 11.91 -19.06
C ASN A 240 -2.77 11.87 -17.99
N SER A 241 -3.44 10.73 -17.82
CA SER A 241 -4.55 10.59 -16.88
C SER A 241 -4.16 10.77 -15.41
N TYR A 242 -2.87 10.79 -15.12
CA TYR A 242 -2.32 10.93 -13.77
C TYR A 242 -1.65 12.28 -13.53
N ILE A 243 -1.73 13.19 -14.48
CA ILE A 243 -1.17 14.54 -14.40
C ILE A 243 -2.27 15.54 -14.75
N GLU A 244 -2.56 16.45 -13.83
CA GLU A 244 -3.38 17.61 -14.11
C GLU A 244 -2.51 18.86 -14.24
N TYR A 245 -2.88 19.70 -15.20
CA TYR A 245 -2.28 21.02 -15.41
C TYR A 245 -3.33 22.08 -15.13
N LYS A 246 -3.24 22.74 -13.98
CA LYS A 246 -4.16 23.82 -13.63
C LYS A 246 -3.59 25.15 -14.09
N GLU A 247 -4.35 25.88 -14.90
CA GLU A 247 -3.92 27.20 -15.39
C GLU A 247 -3.84 28.17 -14.22
N THR A 248 -2.69 28.82 -14.09
CA THR A 248 -2.47 29.89 -13.13
C THR A 248 -2.28 31.22 -13.88
N LYS A 249 -2.11 32.33 -13.14
CA LYS A 249 -1.96 33.66 -13.75
C LYS A 249 -0.72 33.79 -14.64
N ASP A 250 0.33 33.01 -14.39
CA ASP A 250 1.63 33.11 -15.05
C ASP A 250 2.26 31.76 -15.43
N GLY A 251 1.46 30.70 -15.49
CA GLY A 251 1.90 29.38 -15.93
C GLY A 251 0.88 28.30 -15.65
N TYR A 252 1.37 27.12 -15.26
CA TYR A 252 0.54 25.99 -14.87
C TYR A 252 1.06 25.41 -13.56
N GLU A 253 0.14 24.97 -12.73
CA GLU A 253 0.42 24.09 -11.63
C GLU A 253 0.44 22.64 -12.13
N PHE A 254 1.51 21.94 -11.78
CA PHE A 254 1.72 20.54 -12.09
C PHE A 254 1.25 19.70 -10.90
N GLU A 255 0.23 18.88 -11.14
CA GLU A 255 -0.40 18.06 -10.10
C GLU A 255 -0.40 16.59 -10.51
N LEU A 256 0.00 15.73 -9.57
CA LEU A 256 -0.10 14.28 -9.71
C LEU A 256 -1.42 13.82 -9.08
N VAL A 257 -2.25 13.12 -9.85
CA VAL A 257 -3.60 12.73 -9.43
C VAL A 257 -3.76 11.21 -9.52
N GLY A 258 -4.21 10.58 -8.43
CA GLY A 258 -4.59 9.17 -8.44
C GLY A 258 -3.45 8.19 -8.75
N LEU A 259 -2.19 8.61 -8.58
CA LEU A 259 -1.04 7.73 -8.78
C LEU A 259 -0.97 6.70 -7.66
N ASN A 260 -0.48 5.51 -8.02
CA ASN A 260 -0.36 4.41 -7.08
C ASN A 260 0.90 3.59 -7.32
N ASN A 261 1.64 3.25 -6.27
CA ASN A 261 2.85 2.43 -6.31
C ASN A 261 3.89 2.99 -7.31
N ILE A 262 4.34 4.22 -7.10
CA ILE A 262 5.34 4.85 -7.95
C ILE A 262 6.51 5.34 -7.10
N THR A 263 7.73 5.11 -7.57
CA THR A 263 8.95 5.69 -7.01
C THR A 263 9.59 6.60 -8.04
N ILE A 264 9.94 7.83 -7.66
CA ILE A 264 10.75 8.75 -8.48
C ILE A 264 12.03 9.03 -7.69
N GLU A 265 13.16 8.58 -8.22
CA GLU A 265 14.43 8.55 -7.52
C GLU A 265 15.56 9.14 -8.36
N GLY A 266 16.26 10.13 -7.81
CA GLY A 266 17.53 10.58 -8.37
C GLY A 266 18.62 9.51 -8.21
N ILE A 267 19.20 9.04 -9.32
CA ILE A 267 20.27 8.02 -9.29
C ILE A 267 21.62 8.58 -8.83
N GLU A 268 21.78 9.89 -8.95
CA GLU A 268 22.97 10.66 -8.61
C GLU A 268 22.51 11.91 -7.86
N ASP A 269 23.45 12.60 -7.20
CA ASP A 269 23.17 13.91 -6.61
C ASP A 269 22.81 14.93 -7.71
N ASP A 270 22.26 16.08 -7.32
CA ASP A 270 21.90 17.19 -8.20
C ASP A 270 20.73 16.95 -9.19
N VAL A 271 19.77 16.09 -8.83
CA VAL A 271 18.46 16.08 -9.49
C VAL A 271 17.59 17.19 -8.92
N THR A 272 17.16 18.11 -9.80
CA THR A 272 16.34 19.26 -9.41
C THR A 272 15.08 19.32 -10.26
N ILE A 273 13.91 19.29 -9.63
CA ILE A 273 12.62 19.57 -10.25
C ILE A 273 12.26 21.02 -9.95
N ILE A 274 12.04 21.81 -11.01
CA ILE A 274 11.77 23.24 -10.92
C ILE A 274 10.31 23.55 -11.21
N CYS A 275 9.74 24.40 -10.36
CA CYS A 275 8.50 25.12 -10.60
C CYS A 275 8.79 26.64 -10.64
N ASP A 276 8.12 27.39 -11.54
CA ASP A 276 8.39 28.84 -11.75
C ASP A 276 7.11 29.66 -12.02
N SER A 277 5.92 29.13 -11.71
CA SER A 277 4.72 29.97 -11.67
C SER A 277 4.55 30.53 -10.27
N ASN A 278 4.27 31.83 -10.14
CA ASN A 278 4.17 32.50 -8.84
C ASN A 278 2.92 32.06 -8.03
N TYR A 279 2.03 31.31 -8.66
CA TYR A 279 0.73 30.91 -8.12
C TYR A 279 0.55 29.40 -8.08
N SER A 280 1.51 28.63 -8.57
CA SER A 280 1.50 27.17 -8.49
C SER A 280 2.30 26.69 -7.30
N ASP A 281 1.91 25.57 -6.73
CA ASP A 281 2.75 24.84 -5.79
C ASP A 281 3.97 24.22 -6.51
N ILE A 282 5.06 23.91 -5.78
CA ILE A 282 6.22 23.26 -6.40
C ILE A 282 5.86 21.84 -6.84
N MET A 283 5.08 21.13 -6.02
CA MET A 283 4.55 19.80 -6.32
C MET A 283 3.24 19.57 -5.57
N LYS A 284 2.18 19.14 -6.27
CA LYS A 284 0.92 18.75 -5.63
C LYS A 284 0.58 17.30 -5.94
N LEU A 285 0.13 16.56 -4.92
CA LEU A 285 -0.40 15.22 -5.03
C LEU A 285 -1.83 15.21 -4.52
N THR A 286 -2.75 14.61 -5.29
CA THR A 286 -4.15 14.45 -4.92
C THR A 286 -4.61 13.02 -5.12
N GLY A 287 -5.12 12.37 -4.05
CA GLY A 287 -5.63 11.01 -4.15
C GLY A 287 -4.56 9.96 -4.48
N CYS A 288 -3.29 10.25 -4.18
CA CYS A 288 -2.16 9.39 -4.52
C CYS A 288 -1.81 8.44 -3.37
N ASN A 289 -1.43 7.21 -3.70
CA ASN A 289 -1.13 6.16 -2.72
C ASN A 289 0.23 5.52 -3.00
N ASP A 290 1.01 5.18 -1.97
CA ASP A 290 2.30 4.47 -2.13
C ASP A 290 3.24 5.17 -3.12
N VAL A 291 3.45 6.47 -2.91
CA VAL A 291 4.36 7.30 -3.71
C VAL A 291 5.66 7.50 -2.94
N THR A 292 6.80 7.30 -3.58
CA THR A 292 8.10 7.61 -3.02
C THR A 292 8.83 8.62 -3.88
N PHE A 293 9.22 9.75 -3.30
CA PHE A 293 10.25 10.63 -3.84
C PHE A 293 11.54 10.40 -3.10
N LYS A 294 12.64 10.16 -3.84
CA LYS A 294 13.95 9.94 -3.24
C LYS A 294 15.05 10.73 -3.92
N ASN A 295 15.89 11.40 -3.13
CA ASN A 295 17.08 12.09 -3.63
C ASN A 295 16.74 13.13 -4.73
N ILE A 296 15.75 13.98 -4.46
CA ILE A 296 15.29 15.03 -5.39
C ILE A 296 15.21 16.37 -4.66
N LYS A 297 15.71 17.42 -5.33
CA LYS A 297 15.49 18.80 -4.93
C LYS A 297 14.27 19.36 -5.65
N PHE A 298 13.22 19.66 -4.92
CA PHE A 298 12.07 20.42 -5.36
C PHE A 298 12.32 21.89 -5.07
N MET A 299 12.40 22.72 -6.11
CA MET A 299 12.69 24.14 -5.91
C MET A 299 11.78 25.04 -6.72
N ARG A 300 11.50 26.19 -6.12
CA ARG A 300 11.00 27.35 -6.85
C ARG A 300 12.18 28.14 -7.40
N LYS A 301 12.10 28.55 -8.67
CA LYS A 301 13.19 29.30 -9.31
C LYS A 301 13.26 30.77 -8.89
N ASN A 302 12.10 31.41 -8.71
CA ASN A 302 11.98 32.80 -8.27
C ASN A 302 11.26 32.86 -6.91
N THR A 303 11.83 33.59 -5.96
CA THR A 303 11.24 33.87 -4.64
C THR A 303 11.08 35.38 -4.49
N ASP A 304 9.85 35.89 -4.55
CA ASP A 304 9.45 37.27 -4.31
C ASP A 304 8.29 37.23 -3.32
N GLU A 305 8.21 38.15 -2.36
CA GLU A 305 7.14 38.20 -1.35
C GLU A 305 5.70 38.23 -1.92
N ASN A 306 5.52 38.61 -3.19
CA ASN A 306 4.22 38.60 -3.86
C ASN A 306 3.81 37.24 -4.45
N ILE A 307 4.67 36.22 -4.34
CA ILE A 307 4.41 34.83 -4.76
C ILE A 307 3.60 34.14 -3.66
N ILE A 308 2.58 33.37 -4.05
CA ILE A 308 1.63 32.73 -3.12
C ILE A 308 1.84 31.21 -3.05
N GLY A 309 2.52 30.63 -4.04
CA GLY A 309 2.68 29.17 -4.16
C GLY A 309 3.38 28.53 -2.95
N ARG A 310 2.89 27.36 -2.54
CA ARG A 310 3.47 26.52 -1.47
C ARG A 310 4.60 25.66 -2.02
N GLY A 311 5.24 24.89 -1.15
CA GLY A 311 6.25 23.91 -1.51
C GLY A 311 5.60 22.65 -2.06
N MET A 312 5.40 21.65 -1.21
CA MET A 312 4.72 20.42 -1.57
C MET A 312 3.36 20.31 -0.87
N ILE A 313 2.33 19.87 -1.59
CA ILE A 313 1.01 19.58 -1.02
C ILE A 313 0.66 18.10 -1.22
N LEU A 314 0.20 17.46 -0.15
CA LEU A 314 -0.39 16.13 -0.13
C LEU A 314 -1.86 16.26 0.28
N GLU A 315 -2.79 15.95 -0.63
CA GLU A 315 -4.23 16.06 -0.40
C GLU A 315 -4.90 14.70 -0.65
N ASN A 316 -5.62 14.18 0.34
CA ASN A 316 -6.27 12.86 0.26
C ASN A 316 -5.29 11.74 -0.14
N CYS A 317 -4.05 11.80 0.35
CA CYS A 317 -2.97 10.90 -0.01
C CYS A 317 -2.69 9.88 1.10
N GLU A 318 -2.04 8.79 0.73
CA GLU A 318 -1.82 7.67 1.64
C GLU A 318 -0.45 7.03 1.39
N SER A 319 0.29 6.69 2.45
CA SER A 319 1.59 6.01 2.32
C SER A 319 2.58 6.75 1.41
N ILE A 320 2.82 8.03 1.68
CA ILE A 320 3.75 8.87 0.91
C ILE A 320 5.11 8.95 1.61
N ASN A 321 6.19 8.67 0.88
CA ASN A 321 7.56 8.73 1.38
C ASN A 321 8.35 9.84 0.66
N ILE A 322 8.92 10.75 1.44
CA ILE A 322 9.81 11.83 0.97
C ILE A 322 11.17 11.59 1.65
N ILE A 323 12.13 11.04 0.89
CA ILE A 323 13.39 10.51 1.44
C ILE A 323 14.58 11.20 0.81
N GLU A 324 15.52 11.72 1.59
CA GLU A 324 16.73 12.38 1.06
C GLU A 324 16.39 13.55 0.11
N CYS A 325 15.23 14.19 0.29
CA CYS A 325 14.75 15.26 -0.58
C CYS A 325 15.03 16.65 0.00
N GLU A 326 15.04 17.67 -0.85
CA GLU A 326 15.06 19.07 -0.43
C GLU A 326 13.84 19.79 -1.01
N ILE A 327 13.06 20.48 -0.17
CA ILE A 327 11.99 21.39 -0.58
C ILE A 327 12.49 22.81 -0.29
N LEU A 328 12.67 23.61 -1.33
CA LEU A 328 13.35 24.91 -1.27
C LEU A 328 12.51 26.04 -1.88
N GLY A 329 12.39 27.15 -1.14
CA GLY A 329 11.87 28.42 -1.66
C GLY A 329 10.35 28.45 -1.78
N ALA A 330 9.63 27.84 -0.84
CA ALA A 330 8.19 27.96 -0.78
C ALA A 330 7.80 29.31 -0.17
N ASN A 331 6.85 30.01 -0.77
CA ASN A 331 6.46 31.33 -0.26
C ASN A 331 5.43 31.24 0.86
N SER A 332 4.47 30.32 0.76
CA SER A 332 3.54 30.07 1.85
C SER A 332 4.19 29.08 2.82
N GLU A 333 3.77 27.82 2.80
CA GLU A 333 4.37 26.75 3.60
C GLU A 333 5.22 25.79 2.78
N GLY A 334 6.22 25.17 3.42
CA GLY A 334 7.10 24.19 2.78
C GLY A 334 6.40 22.87 2.46
N LEU A 335 5.61 22.36 3.40
CA LEU A 335 4.87 21.11 3.23
C LEU A 335 3.46 21.25 3.82
N LYS A 336 2.43 20.92 3.03
CA LYS A 336 1.06 20.81 3.49
C LYS A 336 0.59 19.36 3.39
N ILE A 337 0.03 18.83 4.47
CA ILE A 337 -0.56 17.49 4.55
C ILE A 337 -2.02 17.65 4.96
N GLU A 338 -2.96 17.26 4.09
CA GLU A 338 -4.39 17.44 4.31
C GLU A 338 -5.16 16.16 3.99
N ASN A 339 -5.97 15.70 4.95
CA ASN A 339 -6.78 14.48 4.86
C ASN A 339 -5.95 13.26 4.40
N SER A 340 -4.73 13.12 4.90
CA SER A 340 -3.75 12.14 4.40
C SER A 340 -3.13 11.33 5.54
N ASN A 341 -2.81 10.06 5.32
CA ASN A 341 -2.21 9.22 6.37
C ASN A 341 -0.95 8.48 5.90
N ASN A 342 -0.19 7.98 6.88
CA ASN A 342 1.06 7.25 6.68
C ASN A 342 2.07 8.03 5.84
N ILE A 343 2.33 9.27 6.25
CA ILE A 343 3.27 10.15 5.56
C ILE A 343 4.61 10.10 6.28
N LYS A 344 5.67 9.82 5.52
CA LYS A 344 7.03 9.74 6.06
C LYS A 344 7.95 10.72 5.35
N VAL A 345 8.56 11.61 6.11
CA VAL A 345 9.62 12.51 5.66
C VAL A 345 10.90 12.13 6.38
N MET A 346 11.90 11.67 5.64
CA MET A 346 13.11 11.09 6.22
C MET A 346 14.37 11.67 5.57
N ASN A 347 15.37 12.01 6.37
CA ASN A 347 16.66 12.52 5.88
C ASN A 347 16.51 13.69 4.91
N SER A 348 15.45 14.49 5.06
CA SER A 348 15.04 15.51 4.09
C SER A 348 15.18 16.92 4.68
N LYS A 349 15.12 17.93 3.82
CA LYS A 349 15.26 19.34 4.22
C LYS A 349 14.09 20.15 3.71
N ILE A 350 13.53 20.97 4.59
CA ILE A 350 12.59 22.04 4.23
C ILE A 350 13.29 23.36 4.59
N LYS A 351 13.52 24.19 3.58
CA LYS A 351 14.34 25.40 3.76
C LYS A 351 13.83 26.61 3.00
N GLU A 352 14.16 27.78 3.54
CA GLU A 352 13.89 29.09 2.96
C GLU A 352 12.41 29.28 2.63
N THR A 353 11.51 28.84 3.53
CA THR A 353 10.09 29.18 3.41
C THR A 353 9.80 30.58 3.95
N ILE A 354 8.81 31.29 3.39
CA ILE A 354 8.51 32.67 3.81
C ILE A 354 7.45 32.74 4.91
N ASN A 355 6.26 32.13 4.76
CA ASN A 355 5.21 32.28 5.77
C ASN A 355 5.31 31.23 6.88
N GLY A 356 5.42 29.95 6.51
CA GLY A 356 5.52 28.89 7.52
C GLY A 356 6.22 27.62 7.08
N ILE A 357 6.44 26.71 8.03
CA ILE A 357 7.23 25.50 7.79
C ILE A 357 6.33 24.40 7.22
N MET A 358 5.27 24.05 7.94
CA MET A 358 4.41 22.91 7.61
C MET A 358 3.01 23.09 8.18
N SER A 359 2.00 22.54 7.50
CA SER A 359 0.68 22.29 8.10
C SER A 359 0.25 20.84 7.94
N ILE A 360 -0.42 20.32 8.98
CA ILE A 360 -0.98 18.98 9.06
C ILE A 360 -2.45 19.12 9.46
N GLN A 361 -3.36 18.68 8.60
CA GLN A 361 -4.79 18.83 8.82
C GLN A 361 -5.54 17.51 8.61
N ASN A 362 -6.34 17.11 9.61
CA ASN A 362 -7.16 15.88 9.58
C ASN A 362 -6.39 14.64 9.10
N SER A 363 -5.19 14.41 9.64
CA SER A 363 -4.20 13.49 9.08
C SER A 363 -3.56 12.66 10.18
N LYS A 364 -3.29 11.37 9.92
CA LYS A 364 -2.80 10.43 10.94
C LYS A 364 -1.51 9.72 10.53
N SER A 365 -0.74 9.26 11.51
CA SER A 365 0.50 8.50 11.27
C SER A 365 1.49 9.29 10.42
N ILE A 366 1.94 10.43 10.94
CA ILE A 366 2.88 11.33 10.27
C ILE A 366 4.24 11.23 10.96
N GLU A 367 5.26 10.79 10.22
CA GLU A 367 6.61 10.60 10.74
C GLU A 367 7.61 11.51 10.04
N ILE A 368 8.24 12.39 10.82
CA ILE A 368 9.32 13.27 10.39
C ILE A 368 10.60 12.83 11.12
N ILE A 369 11.54 12.25 10.38
CA ILE A 369 12.71 11.56 10.96
C ILE A 369 14.00 12.11 10.33
N GLU A 370 15.02 12.38 11.15
CA GLU A 370 16.36 12.76 10.66
C GLU A 370 16.34 13.94 9.69
N SER A 371 15.36 14.83 9.82
CA SER A 371 15.08 15.89 8.85
C SER A 371 15.44 17.26 9.40
N ARG A 372 15.65 18.22 8.49
CA ARG A 372 16.17 19.55 8.83
C ARG A 372 15.25 20.65 8.33
N PHE A 373 14.95 21.58 9.22
CA PHE A 373 14.12 22.75 8.98
C PHE A 373 14.99 24.00 9.15
N LEU A 374 15.39 24.60 8.03
CA LEU A 374 16.44 25.61 7.98
C LEU A 374 15.93 26.93 7.40
N ASP A 375 16.20 28.05 8.07
CA ASP A 375 15.96 29.39 7.51
C ASP A 375 14.50 29.64 7.09
N ASN A 376 13.54 29.11 7.84
CA ASN A 376 12.11 29.17 7.49
C ASN A 376 11.33 30.20 8.31
N GLY A 377 10.20 30.61 7.73
CA GLY A 377 9.06 31.18 8.40
C GLY A 377 9.05 32.70 8.50
N ARG A 378 7.92 33.20 9.01
CA ARG A 378 7.61 34.56 9.51
C ARG A 378 6.32 34.51 10.32
N GLU A 379 5.29 33.86 9.79
CA GLU A 379 3.93 33.86 10.34
C GLU A 379 3.71 32.67 11.29
N PHE A 380 4.06 31.44 10.87
CA PHE A 380 3.82 30.23 11.68
C PHE A 380 4.93 29.19 11.53
N GLY A 381 5.10 28.34 12.55
CA GLY A 381 6.02 27.21 12.50
C GLY A 381 5.37 26.01 11.82
N ILE A 382 4.96 25.05 12.63
CA ILE A 382 4.23 23.84 12.26
C ILE A 382 2.83 23.95 12.84
N GLU A 383 1.82 23.96 11.97
CA GLU A 383 0.42 23.96 12.38
C GLU A 383 -0.17 22.55 12.32
N VAL A 384 -0.89 22.13 13.36
CA VAL A 384 -1.57 20.85 13.43
C VAL A 384 -3.03 21.10 13.78
N ASN A 385 -3.95 20.82 12.85
CA ASN A 385 -5.34 21.23 12.97
C ASN A 385 -6.32 20.07 12.69
N GLY A 386 -7.35 19.94 13.53
CA GLY A 386 -8.46 19.01 13.29
C GLY A 386 -8.26 17.60 13.87
N ASP A 387 -8.77 16.58 13.19
CA ASP A 387 -8.66 15.17 13.61
C ASP A 387 -7.31 14.57 13.18
N CYS A 388 -6.26 14.96 13.89
CA CYS A 388 -4.90 14.47 13.68
C CYS A 388 -4.47 13.52 14.79
N ASP A 389 -3.67 12.50 14.50
CA ASP A 389 -3.20 11.51 15.48
C ASP A 389 -1.87 10.88 15.07
N ASN A 390 -1.11 10.36 16.04
CA ASN A 390 0.16 9.65 15.83
C ASN A 390 1.15 10.48 14.97
N ILE A 391 1.52 11.66 15.48
CA ILE A 391 2.50 12.54 14.83
C ILE A 391 3.83 12.44 15.58
N LEU A 392 4.89 12.11 14.84
CA LEU A 392 6.23 11.93 15.38
C LEU A 392 7.23 12.84 14.67
N PHE A 393 7.95 13.63 15.46
CA PHE A 393 9.22 14.23 15.07
C PHE A 393 10.34 13.54 15.83
N ASN A 394 11.24 12.87 15.12
CA ASN A 394 12.38 12.19 15.73
C ASN A 394 13.71 12.62 15.11
N ASN A 395 14.71 12.84 15.96
CA ASN A 395 16.10 13.12 15.57
C ASN A 395 16.21 14.23 14.51
N SER A 396 15.38 15.26 14.62
CA SER A 396 15.26 16.31 13.60
C SER A 396 15.79 17.65 14.12
N GLU A 397 16.26 18.49 13.21
CA GLU A 397 16.91 19.76 13.52
C GLU A 397 16.08 20.94 13.01
N PHE A 398 15.83 21.92 13.87
CA PHE A 398 15.17 23.18 13.58
C PHE A 398 16.18 24.30 13.81
N ILE A 399 16.72 24.87 12.73
CA ILE A 399 17.85 25.80 12.81
C ILE A 399 17.53 27.12 12.10
N ASN A 400 17.81 28.23 12.78
CA ASN A 400 17.71 29.59 12.24
C ASN A 400 16.35 29.94 11.62
N ASN A 401 15.25 29.44 12.21
CA ASN A 401 13.89 29.78 11.79
C ASN A 401 13.40 31.05 12.51
N ASP A 402 12.65 31.91 11.83
CA ASP A 402 12.04 33.13 12.39
C ASP A 402 10.52 32.96 12.42
N ILE A 403 9.99 32.56 13.57
CA ILE A 403 8.58 32.21 13.76
C ILE A 403 7.93 33.19 14.74
N GLU A 404 6.83 33.83 14.35
CA GLU A 404 6.21 34.89 15.15
C GLU A 404 5.74 34.44 16.55
N ASN A 405 5.19 33.24 16.67
CA ASN A 405 4.54 32.77 17.89
C ASN A 405 5.13 31.45 18.44
N ALA A 406 4.62 30.32 17.96
CA ALA A 406 4.99 28.99 18.43
C ALA A 406 5.62 28.15 17.33
N PHE A 407 6.56 27.28 17.69
CA PHE A 407 7.10 26.30 16.75
C PHE A 407 6.06 25.27 16.35
N PHE A 408 5.30 24.77 17.32
CA PHE A 408 4.18 23.88 17.10
C PHE A 408 2.92 24.59 17.58
N ASP A 409 2.01 24.87 16.67
CA ASP A 409 0.68 25.40 16.96
C ASP A 409 -0.34 24.28 16.74
N ILE A 410 -0.86 23.74 17.84
CA ILE A 410 -1.58 22.46 17.87
C ILE A 410 -3.03 22.73 18.31
N HIS A 411 -3.97 22.55 17.38
CA HIS A 411 -5.40 22.68 17.59
C HIS A 411 -6.13 21.42 17.14
N MET A 412 -6.08 20.41 18.01
CA MET A 412 -6.67 19.09 17.75
C MET A 412 -8.04 18.96 18.42
N VAL A 413 -8.89 18.08 17.88
CA VAL A 413 -10.29 17.93 18.34
C VAL A 413 -10.49 16.88 19.45
N HIS A 414 -9.52 16.00 19.70
CA HIS A 414 -9.45 14.99 20.76
C HIS A 414 -8.02 14.86 21.33
N ASP A 415 -7.79 14.02 22.34
CA ASP A 415 -6.44 13.73 22.89
C ASP A 415 -5.72 12.73 21.97
N TYR A 416 -4.42 12.93 21.70
CA TYR A 416 -3.69 12.18 20.67
C TYR A 416 -2.19 12.06 20.95
N ASP A 417 -1.53 11.10 20.29
CA ASP A 417 -0.09 10.88 20.41
C ASP A 417 0.67 11.87 19.51
N PHE A 418 1.24 12.92 20.13
CA PHE A 418 2.14 13.87 19.47
C PHE A 418 3.51 13.82 20.14
N ILE A 419 4.51 13.26 19.46
CA ILE A 419 5.80 12.94 20.05
C ILE A 419 6.91 13.76 19.37
N ILE A 420 7.70 14.46 20.17
CA ILE A 420 8.98 15.04 19.73
C ILE A 420 10.11 14.39 20.52
N SER A 421 11.01 13.73 19.82
CA SER A 421 12.08 12.96 20.43
C SER A 421 13.44 13.23 19.78
N ASP A 422 14.47 13.42 20.60
CA ASP A 422 15.87 13.61 20.16
C ASP A 422 16.06 14.78 19.18
N CYS A 423 15.19 15.79 19.23
CA CYS A 423 15.23 16.94 18.32
C CYS A 423 16.09 18.09 18.87
N LEU A 424 16.71 18.84 17.96
CA LEU A 424 17.48 20.05 18.25
C LEU A 424 16.77 21.28 17.72
N PHE A 425 16.54 22.27 18.58
CA PHE A 425 16.10 23.61 18.22
C PHE A 425 17.25 24.58 18.48
N LYS A 426 17.84 25.14 17.43
CA LYS A 426 19.01 26.00 17.53
C LYS A 426 18.87 27.32 16.78
N ASP A 427 19.31 28.42 17.40
CA ASP A 427 19.40 29.75 16.76
C ASP A 427 18.07 30.26 16.19
N ASN A 428 16.92 29.81 16.71
CA ASN A 428 15.62 30.23 16.21
C ASN A 428 15.10 31.47 16.95
N LYS A 429 14.41 32.32 16.21
CA LYS A 429 13.67 33.47 16.73
C LYS A 429 12.20 33.10 16.84
N VAL A 430 11.79 32.66 18.02
CA VAL A 430 10.41 32.22 18.31
C VAL A 430 10.08 32.41 19.79
N ILE A 431 8.82 32.67 20.12
CA ILE A 431 8.38 32.99 21.49
C ILE A 431 8.29 31.74 22.36
N LYS A 432 7.78 30.64 21.82
CA LYS A 432 7.54 29.39 22.58
C LYS A 432 7.65 28.16 21.68
N LEU A 433 7.88 27.01 22.29
CA LEU A 433 7.95 25.75 21.56
C LEU A 433 6.55 25.27 21.15
N PHE A 434 5.57 25.37 22.05
CA PHE A 434 4.20 24.92 21.80
C PHE A 434 3.18 26.03 22.07
N GLU A 435 2.16 26.11 21.23
CA GLU A 435 0.82 26.57 21.56
C GLU A 435 -0.11 25.37 21.37
N CYS A 436 -0.93 25.04 22.36
CA CYS A 436 -1.87 23.92 22.22
C CYS A 436 -3.18 24.18 22.95
N ASN A 437 -4.29 23.65 22.41
CA ASN A 437 -5.59 23.68 23.06
C ASN A 437 -5.82 22.48 24.00
N LEU A 438 -5.03 21.42 23.84
CA LEU A 438 -5.03 20.19 24.62
C LEU A 438 -3.57 19.86 24.95
N GLU A 439 -3.25 19.75 26.24
CA GLU A 439 -1.88 19.44 26.70
C GLU A 439 -1.67 17.91 26.84
N ASP A 440 -2.73 17.16 27.07
CA ASP A 440 -2.67 15.70 27.20
C ASP A 440 -2.32 15.06 25.84
N GLY A 441 -1.29 14.21 25.81
CA GLY A 441 -0.83 13.49 24.62
C GLY A 441 0.38 14.09 23.88
N ILE A 442 0.87 15.25 24.31
CA ILE A 442 2.15 15.79 23.84
C ILE A 442 3.30 15.19 24.67
N GLU A 443 4.15 14.39 24.04
CA GLU A 443 5.35 13.84 24.66
C GLU A 443 6.61 14.51 24.10
N THR A 444 7.50 14.94 25.00
CA THR A 444 8.82 15.45 24.62
C THR A 444 9.91 14.61 25.29
N LEU A 445 10.85 14.11 24.49
CA LEU A 445 11.94 13.25 24.94
C LEU A 445 13.26 13.77 24.39
N ASN A 446 14.25 14.02 25.24
CA ASN A 446 15.59 14.44 24.81
C ASN A 446 15.62 15.63 23.83
N VAL A 447 14.74 16.62 24.03
CA VAL A 447 14.72 17.83 23.22
C VAL A 447 15.80 18.80 23.69
N THR A 448 16.66 19.23 22.76
CA THR A 448 17.74 20.18 23.03
C THR A 448 17.37 21.55 22.46
N ILE A 449 17.45 22.60 23.29
CA ILE A 449 17.12 23.99 22.92
C ILE A 449 18.36 24.85 23.17
N GLU A 450 18.99 25.34 22.09
CA GLU A 450 20.24 26.10 22.15
C GLU A 450 20.09 27.48 21.49
N GLU A 451 20.52 28.54 22.16
CA GLU A 451 20.74 29.85 21.51
C GLU A 451 19.47 30.44 20.83
N ASN A 452 18.27 30.07 21.30
CA ASN A 452 17.00 30.60 20.78
C ASN A 452 16.58 31.88 21.53
N ASP A 453 16.16 32.91 20.80
CA ASP A 453 15.99 34.28 21.33
C ASP A 453 15.00 34.38 22.51
N LYS A 454 13.94 33.56 22.52
CA LYS A 454 12.83 33.67 23.48
C LYS A 454 12.18 32.37 23.92
N ILE A 455 12.58 31.20 23.40
CA ILE A 455 11.98 29.92 23.79
C ILE A 455 12.19 29.71 25.29
N LYS A 456 11.11 29.76 26.06
CA LYS A 456 11.11 29.29 27.45
C LYS A 456 11.10 27.76 27.40
N GLU A 457 12.01 27.11 28.14
CA GLU A 457 12.04 25.66 28.29
C GLU A 457 10.61 25.14 28.58
N TYR A 458 10.11 24.26 27.72
CA TYR A 458 8.94 23.46 28.03
C TYR A 458 9.36 22.44 29.09
N LYS A 459 8.81 22.53 30.29
CA LYS A 459 8.96 21.50 31.32
C LYS A 459 7.66 20.73 31.34
N SER A 460 7.68 19.48 30.87
CA SER A 460 6.64 18.53 31.26
C SER A 460 6.74 18.34 32.78
N GLU A 461 5.62 18.53 33.49
CA GLU A 461 5.51 18.15 34.92
C GLU A 461 5.32 16.65 35.08
#